data_AF-A0ABD0RU16-F1
#
_entry.id   AF-A0ABD0RU16-F1
#
_cell.length_a   1.000
_cell.length_b   1.000
_cell.length_c   1.000
_cell.angle_alpha   90.00
_cell.angle_beta   90.00
_cell.angle_gamma   90.00
#
_symmetry.space_group_name_H-M   'P 1'
#
loop_
_entity.id
_entity.type
_entity.pdbx_description
1 polymer ?
#
loop_
_entity_poly.entity_id
_entity_poly.type
_entity_poly.pdbx_seq_one_letter_code
_entity_poly.pdbx_strand_id
1 'polypeptide(L)' 'EQPIFSTRAHVFQIDPATKRNWIPASKHAVTVSFFYDANRHAYRIISVGGTK' A
#
# COMPACT_ATOMS: atom_id res chain seq x y z
N GLU A 1 6.55 1.22 15.12
CA GLU A 1 7.61 1.35 14.09
C GLU A 1 7.40 2.67 13.36
N GLN A 2 8.44 3.49 13.17
CA GLN A 2 8.36 4.71 12.34
C GLN A 2 8.68 4.36 10.88
N PRO A 3 7.99 4.95 9.89
CA PRO A 3 8.30 4.71 8.49
C PRO A 3 9.64 5.32 8.10
N ILE A 4 10.38 4.64 7.21
CA ILE A 4 11.64 5.13 6.64
C ILE A 4 11.37 6.26 5.65
N PHE A 5 10.31 6.10 4.86
CA PHE A 5 9.85 7.07 3.88
C PHE A 5 8.34 6.97 3.75
N SER A 6 7.68 8.10 3.48
CA SER A 6 6.24 8.18 3.23
C SER A 6 5.94 9.12 2.08
N THR A 7 4.98 8.74 1.24
CA THR A 7 4.44 9.57 0.14
C THR A 7 2.92 9.44 0.06
N ARG A 8 2.25 10.33 -0.69
CA ARG A 8 0.81 10.22 -0.98
C ARG A 8 0.57 9.75 -2.41
N ALA A 9 -0.28 8.74 -2.58
CA ALA A 9 -0.63 8.19 -3.88
C ALA A 9 -2.05 7.61 -3.90
N HIS A 10 -2.67 7.56 -5.08
CA HIS A 10 -3.88 6.73 -5.29
C HIS A 10 -3.43 5.27 -5.48
N VAL A 11 -4.11 4.33 -4.82
CA VAL A 11 -3.74 2.91 -4.86
C VAL A 11 -4.72 2.15 -5.75
N PHE A 12 -4.18 1.33 -6.64
CA PHE A 12 -4.92 0.43 -7.51
C PHE A 12 -4.35 -0.99 -7.36
N GLN A 13 -5.20 -1.99 -7.52
CA GLN A 13 -4.81 -3.39 -7.59
C GLN A 13 -5.26 -3.99 -8.93
N ILE A 14 -4.54 -4.98 -9.44
CA ILE A 14 -4.97 -5.68 -10.65
C ILE A 14 -6.14 -6.60 -10.31
N ASP A 15 -7.15 -6.64 -11.17
CA ASP A 15 -8.23 -7.62 -11.08
C ASP A 15 -7.64 -9.03 -11.10
N PRO A 16 -7.80 -9.84 -10.04
CA PRO A 16 -7.19 -11.15 -9.95
C PRO A 16 -7.77 -12.16 -10.96
N ALA A 17 -9.02 -11.97 -11.39
CA ALA A 17 -9.69 -12.86 -12.33
C ALA A 17 -9.19 -12.64 -13.76
N THR A 18 -9.15 -11.39 -14.20
CA THR A 18 -8.80 -11.05 -15.59
C THR A 18 -7.33 -10.72 -15.80
N LYS A 19 -6.60 -10.32 -14.75
CA LYS A 19 -5.20 -9.86 -14.78
C LYS A 19 -4.92 -8.78 -15.85
N ARG A 20 -5.93 -7.97 -16.18
CA ARG A 20 -5.83 -6.92 -17.22
C ARG A 20 -6.31 -5.57 -16.74
N ASN A 21 -7.35 -5.56 -15.92
CA ASN A 21 -7.97 -4.32 -15.46
C ASN A 21 -7.39 -3.88 -14.12
N TRP A 22 -7.25 -2.57 -13.93
CA TRP A 22 -6.90 -1.96 -12.64
C TRP A 22 -8.18 -1.59 -11.89
N ILE A 23 -8.28 -2.01 -10.63
CA ILE A 23 -9.39 -1.71 -9.72
C ILE A 23 -8.89 -0.73 -8.65
N PRO A 24 -9.56 0.41 -8.41
CA PRO A 24 -9.17 1.33 -7.35
C PRO A 24 -9.30 0.67 -5.98
N ALA A 25 -8.21 0.68 -5.20
CA ALA A 25 -8.18 0.21 -3.82
C ALA A 25 -8.39 1.37 -2.81
N SER A 26 -8.27 2.62 -3.25
CA SER A 26 -8.58 3.81 -2.46
C SER A 26 -9.37 4.84 -3.27
N LYS A 27 -10.35 5.52 -2.63
CA LYS A 27 -11.14 6.60 -3.26
C LYS A 27 -10.34 7.89 -3.45
N HIS A 28 -9.41 8.16 -2.54
CA HIS A 28 -8.54 9.34 -2.55
C HIS A 28 -7.08 8.91 -2.42
N ALA A 29 -6.16 9.84 -2.62
CA ALA A 29 -4.74 9.60 -2.35
C ALA A 29 -4.53 9.30 -0.86
N VAL A 30 -3.89 8.17 -0.55
CA VAL A 30 -3.57 7.72 0.80
C VAL A 30 -2.07 7.78 1.04
N THR A 31 -1.65 7.75 2.30
CA THR A 31 -0.23 7.62 2.65
C THR A 31 0.24 6.20 2.36
N VAL A 32 1.33 6.09 1.61
CA VAL A 32 2.05 4.85 1.32
C VAL A 32 3.45 4.97 1.91
N SER A 33 3.84 4.02 2.75
CA SER A 33 5.07 4.11 3.53
C SER A 33 5.90 2.84 3.45
N PHE A 34 7.22 3.00 3.43
CA PHE A 34 8.18 1.91 3.60
C PHE A 34 8.52 1.73 5.07
N PHE A 35 8.41 0.51 5.57
CA PHE A 35 8.79 0.11 6.92
C PHE A 35 9.85 -0.99 6.87
N TYR A 36 10.78 -0.99 7.83
CA TYR A 36 11.61 -2.16 8.10
C TYR A 36 11.01 -2.92 9.29
N ASP A 37 10.60 -4.17 9.04
CA ASP A 37 10.12 -5.10 10.06
C ASP A 37 11.31 -5.88 10.61
N ALA A 38 11.75 -5.51 11.81
CA ALA A 38 12.92 -6.11 12.44
C ALA A 38 12.71 -7.58 12.81
N ASN A 39 11.47 -7.99 13.12
CA ASN A 39 11.18 -9.38 13.49
C ASN A 39 11.26 -10.32 12.28
N ARG A 40 10.92 -9.81 11.10
CA ARG A 40 10.97 -10.56 9.83
C ARG A 40 12.25 -10.31 9.04
N HIS A 41 13.11 -9.40 9.53
CA HIS A 41 14.27 -8.87 8.80
C HIS A 41 13.94 -8.49 7.34
N ALA A 42 12.80 -7.84 7.13
CA ALA A 42 12.27 -7.55 5.80
C ALA A 42 11.68 -6.13 5.69
N TYR A 43 11.74 -5.56 4.49
CA TYR A 43 11.04 -4.31 4.20
C TYR A 43 9.60 -4.58 3.78
N ARG A 44 8.68 -3.70 4.18
CA ARG A 44 7.26 -3.77 3.85
C ARG A 44 6.78 -2.43 3.31
N ILE A 45 5.92 -2.47 2.31
CA ILE A 45 5.13 -1.32 1.85
C ILE A 45 3.77 -1.42 2.52
N ILE A 46 3.37 -0.38 3.24
CA ILE A 46 2.09 -0.32 3.93
C ILE A 46 1.35 0.93 3.48
N SER A 47 0.12 0.76 3.03
CA SER A 47 -0.83 1.83 2.79
C SER A 47 -2.10 1.58 3.59
N VAL A 48 -2.53 2.54 4.40
CA VAL A 48 -3.78 2.41 5.17
C VAL A 48 -4.88 3.19 4.44
N GLY A 49 -5.65 2.48 3.62
CA GLY A 49 -6.94 2.97 3.11
C GLY A 49 -7.98 2.78 4.20
N GLY A 50 -8.69 3.86 4.58
CA GLY A 50 -9.67 3.83 5.65
C GLY A 50 -10.87 2.93 5.32
N THR A 51 -10.76 1.65 5.68
CA THR A 51 -11.76 0.78 6.31
C THR A 51 -11.06 -0.55 6.56
N LYS A 52 -10.81 -0.86 7.84
CA LYS A 52 -10.89 -2.26 8.29
C LYS A 52 -12.33 -2.72 8.16
#